data_AF-A0A9Q9QGH6-F1
#
_entry.id   AF-A0A9Q9QGH6-F1
#
_cell.length_a   1.000
_cell.length_b   1.000
_cell.length_c   1.000
_cell.angle_alpha   90.00
_cell.angle_beta   90.00
_cell.angle_gamma   90.00
#
_symmetry.space_group_name_H-M   'P 1'
#
loop_
_entity.id
_entity.type
_entity.pdbx_description
1 polymer ?
#
loop_
_entity_poly.entity_id
_entity_poly.type
_entity_poly.pdbx_seq_one_letter_code
_entity_poly.pdbx_strand_id
1 'polypeptide(L)'
;MLVDSLVLANIHPSVLPAISGLNVVGQRQAAGIVETWSVAACISAADRAVKAANVTLVRVHMAFGIGGKCYMVVAGDIADVDNAVTVASDSAGEKGLLVHRAVIPRPHDALWQQLMEG
;
A
#
# COMPACT_ATOMS: atom_id res chain seq x y z
N MET A 1 16.57 3.12 25.93
CA MET A 1 15.16 3.51 26.15
C MET A 1 14.34 2.88 25.04
N LEU A 2 13.38 2.02 25.37
CA LEU A 2 12.38 1.56 24.42
C LEU A 2 11.45 2.74 24.12
N VAL A 3 11.29 3.10 22.84
CA VAL A 3 10.38 4.18 22.41
C VAL A 3 8.98 3.63 22.16
N ASP A 4 8.87 2.58 21.35
CA ASP A 4 7.61 1.92 21.03
C ASP A 4 7.83 0.47 20.55
N SER A 5 6.81 -0.38 20.64
CA SER A 5 6.79 -1.75 20.12
C SER A 5 5.37 -2.18 19.78
N LEU A 6 5.18 -2.80 18.60
CA LEU A 6 3.89 -3.29 18.13
C LEU A 6 4.06 -4.64 17.43
N VAL A 7 3.06 -5.52 17.59
CA VAL A 7 2.95 -6.78 16.85
C VAL A 7 1.65 -6.78 16.05
N LEU A 8 1.77 -6.89 14.73
CA LEU A 8 0.64 -7.08 13.81
C LEU A 8 0.58 -8.55 13.39
N ALA A 9 -0.40 -9.28 13.89
CA ALA A 9 -0.55 -10.71 13.62
C ALA A 9 -1.29 -10.96 12.28
N ASN A 10 -1.11 -12.16 11.73
CA ASN A 10 -1.82 -12.67 10.56
C ASN A 10 -1.70 -11.79 9.30
N ILE A 11 -0.51 -11.22 9.08
CA ILE A 11 -0.21 -10.42 7.88
C ILE A 11 0.01 -11.32 6.67
N HIS A 12 -0.57 -10.95 5.54
CA HIS A 12 -0.42 -11.66 4.28
C HIS A 12 1.06 -11.71 3.87
N PRO A 13 1.58 -12.87 3.42
CA PRO A 13 3.01 -13.03 3.16
C PRO A 13 3.61 -12.04 2.17
N SER A 14 2.84 -11.56 1.18
CA SER A 14 3.31 -10.57 0.19
C SER A 14 3.60 -9.18 0.77
N VAL A 15 3.11 -8.87 1.97
CA VAL A 15 3.36 -7.58 2.63
C VAL A 15 4.80 -7.50 3.14
N LEU A 16 5.39 -8.61 3.56
CA LEU A 16 6.76 -8.68 4.08
C LEU A 16 7.83 -8.23 3.06
N PRO A 17 7.86 -8.78 1.83
CA PRO A 17 8.77 -8.29 0.80
C PRO A 17 8.44 -6.86 0.36
N ALA A 18 7.17 -6.44 0.42
CA ALA A 18 6.78 -5.06 0.09
C ALA A 18 7.26 -4.02 1.13
N ILE A 19 7.49 -4.41 2.39
CA ILE A 19 8.09 -3.54 3.41
C ILE A 19 9.61 -3.47 3.25
N SER A 20 10.24 -4.61 2.97
CA SER A 20 11.71 -4.72 2.89
C SER A 20 12.29 -4.27 1.54
N GLY A 21 11.47 -4.22 0.49
CA GLY A 21 11.87 -3.82 -0.85
C GLY A 21 10.65 -3.68 -1.77
N LEU A 22 10.69 -4.35 -2.92
CA LEU A 22 9.68 -4.27 -3.97
C LEU A 22 9.22 -5.67 -4.36
N ASN A 23 7.92 -5.86 -4.55
CA ASN A 23 7.40 -7.02 -5.28
C ASN A 23 7.41 -6.74 -6.78
N VAL A 24 7.77 -7.77 -7.56
CA VAL A 24 7.87 -7.68 -9.01
C VAL A 24 6.48 -7.57 -9.62
N VAL A 25 6.28 -6.57 -10.48
CA VAL A 25 5.07 -6.40 -11.28
C VAL A 25 5.30 -6.97 -12.68
N GLY A 26 4.54 -8.00 -13.04
CA GLY A 26 4.74 -8.73 -14.30
C GLY A 26 4.28 -7.97 -15.55
N GLN A 27 3.28 -7.10 -15.43
CA GLN A 27 2.75 -6.31 -16.55
C GLN A 27 2.32 -4.93 -16.10
N ARG A 28 2.48 -3.95 -16.99
CA ARG A 28 2.05 -2.58 -16.74
C ARG A 28 0.54 -2.44 -16.91
N GLN A 29 -0.13 -2.06 -15.83
CA GLN A 29 -1.58 -1.94 -15.75
C GLN A 29 -1.98 -0.71 -14.92
N ALA A 30 -3.08 -0.78 -14.18
CA ALA A 30 -3.47 0.27 -13.25
C ALA A 30 -2.56 0.27 -12.02
N ALA A 31 -2.41 1.44 -11.41
CA ALA A 31 -1.75 1.62 -10.13
C ALA A 31 -2.73 2.22 -9.11
N GLY A 32 -2.69 1.72 -7.88
CA GLY A 32 -3.42 2.25 -6.74
C GLY A 32 -2.45 2.74 -5.68
N ILE A 33 -2.75 3.89 -5.08
CA ILE A 33 -1.99 4.45 -3.97
C ILE A 33 -2.94 4.74 -2.82
N VAL A 34 -2.55 4.33 -1.61
CA VAL A 34 -3.21 4.74 -0.37
C VAL A 34 -2.16 5.29 0.58
N GLU A 35 -2.30 6.57 0.94
CA GLU A 35 -1.45 7.27 1.89
C GLU A 35 -2.13 7.31 3.26
N THR A 36 -1.39 6.99 4.31
CA THR A 36 -1.86 6.98 5.69
C THR A 36 -0.90 7.74 6.61
N TRP A 37 -1.43 8.16 7.75
CA TRP A 37 -0.63 8.43 8.94
C TRP A 37 -0.25 7.11 9.61
N SER A 38 1.00 7.02 10.07
CA SER A 38 1.61 5.85 10.69
C SER A 38 1.81 4.62 9.80
N VAL A 39 2.90 3.90 10.05
CA VAL A 39 3.22 2.64 9.37
C VAL A 39 2.26 1.52 9.76
N ALA A 40 1.78 1.51 11.02
CA ALA A 40 0.86 0.47 11.50
C ALA A 40 -0.47 0.48 10.74
N ALA A 41 -1.01 1.67 10.46
CA ALA A 41 -2.21 1.80 9.64
C ALA A 41 -1.94 1.40 8.19
N CYS A 42 -0.80 1.80 7.62
CA CYS A 42 -0.40 1.47 6.26
C CYS A 42 -0.28 -0.06 6.06
N ILE A 43 0.40 -0.76 6.97
CA ILE A 43 0.54 -2.22 6.92
C ILE A 43 -0.82 -2.91 7.06
N SER A 44 -1.67 -2.45 7.98
CA SER A 44 -3.01 -3.02 8.17
C SER A 44 -3.90 -2.83 6.94
N ALA A 45 -3.81 -1.66 6.30
CA ALA A 45 -4.53 -1.37 5.07
C ALA A 45 -4.02 -2.21 3.90
N ALA A 46 -2.69 -2.35 3.77
CA ALA A 46 -2.06 -3.17 2.74
C ALA A 46 -2.44 -4.65 2.87
N ASP A 47 -2.42 -5.20 4.09
CA ASP A 47 -2.85 -6.57 4.38
C ASP A 47 -4.31 -6.82 3.96
N ARG A 48 -5.22 -5.90 4.30
CA ARG A 48 -6.63 -6.02 3.93
C ARG A 48 -6.84 -5.90 2.41
N ALA A 49 -6.13 -5.01 1.74
CA ALA A 49 -6.21 -4.85 0.29
C ALA A 49 -5.81 -6.13 -0.46
N VAL A 50 -4.65 -6.72 -0.13
CA VAL A 50 -4.18 -7.93 -0.82
C VAL A 50 -5.02 -9.17 -0.52
N LYS A 51 -5.75 -9.17 0.60
CA LYS A 51 -6.73 -10.23 0.92
C LYS A 51 -8.06 -10.04 0.21
N ALA A 52 -8.38 -8.83 -0.23
CA ALA A 52 -9.69 -8.49 -0.80
C ALA A 52 -9.71 -8.47 -2.33
N ALA A 53 -8.56 -8.31 -2.99
CA ALA A 53 -8.48 -8.18 -4.44
C ALA A 53 -7.23 -8.86 -5.01
N ASN A 54 -7.28 -9.24 -6.29
CA ASN A 54 -6.17 -9.89 -6.97
C ASN A 54 -5.16 -8.86 -7.50
N VAL A 55 -4.48 -8.17 -6.57
CA VAL A 55 -3.48 -7.15 -6.88
C VAL A 55 -2.08 -7.57 -6.43
N THR A 56 -1.08 -7.06 -7.13
CA THR A 56 0.31 -7.09 -6.63
C THR A 56 0.53 -5.89 -5.74
N LEU A 57 0.76 -6.12 -4.45
CA LEU A 57 1.27 -5.08 -3.55
C LEU A 57 2.73 -4.81 -3.87
N VAL A 58 3.01 -3.70 -4.53
CA VAL A 58 4.34 -3.35 -5.02
C VAL A 58 5.26 -3.00 -3.87
N ARG A 59 4.83 -2.06 -3.01
CA ARG A 59 5.64 -1.57 -1.89
C ARG A 59 4.80 -0.92 -0.79
N VAL A 60 5.37 -0.89 0.40
CA VAL A 60 4.93 -0.09 1.55
C VAL A 60 6.09 0.83 1.93
N HIS A 61 5.90 2.13 1.74
CA HIS A 61 6.95 3.13 1.94
C HIS A 61 6.64 4.03 3.13
N MET A 62 7.65 4.26 3.98
CA MET A 62 7.60 5.19 5.11
C MET A 62 8.42 6.42 4.76
N ALA A 63 7.80 7.60 4.72
CA ALA A 63 8.52 8.83 4.40
C ALA A 63 9.42 9.27 5.56
N PHE A 64 8.92 9.23 6.81
CA PHE A 64 9.70 9.63 7.97
C PHE A 64 9.18 9.02 9.28
N GLY A 65 9.89 8.01 9.79
CA GLY A 65 9.58 7.35 11.07
C GLY A 65 8.24 6.61 11.10
N ILE A 66 7.94 5.95 12.23
CA ILE A 66 6.78 5.07 12.37
C ILE A 66 5.43 5.80 12.48
N GLY A 67 5.44 7.08 12.88
CA GLY A 67 4.25 7.92 13.02
C GLY A 67 4.05 8.91 11.87
N GLY A 68 4.99 9.00 10.93
CA GLY A 68 4.90 9.93 9.80
C GLY A 68 4.00 9.42 8.69
N LYS A 69 4.07 10.11 7.54
CA LYS A 69 3.39 9.72 6.31
C LYS A 69 3.94 8.39 5.80
N CYS A 70 3.02 7.49 5.50
CA CYS A 70 3.31 6.20 4.87
C CYS A 70 2.39 6.03 3.69
N TYR A 71 2.80 5.31 2.66
CA TYR A 71 1.90 4.95 1.57
C TYR A 71 2.19 3.55 1.04
N MET A 72 1.15 2.91 0.53
CA MET A 72 1.23 1.65 -0.18
C MET A 72 0.95 1.87 -1.66
N VAL A 73 1.61 1.08 -2.50
CA VAL A 73 1.37 1.04 -3.95
C VAL A 73 0.94 -0.37 -4.34
N VAL A 74 -0.17 -0.47 -5.06
CA VAL A 74 -0.66 -1.72 -5.64
C VAL A 74 -0.74 -1.59 -7.17
N ALA A 75 -0.59 -2.70 -7.88
CA ALA A 75 -0.72 -2.79 -9.32
C ALA A 75 -1.58 -3.99 -9.72
N GLY A 76 -2.35 -3.86 -10.79
CA GLY A 76 -3.24 -4.92 -11.28
C GLY A 76 -4.27 -4.41 -12.29
N ASP A 77 -5.27 -5.24 -12.54
CA ASP A 77 -6.44 -4.85 -13.33
C ASP A 77 -7.22 -3.73 -12.63
N ILE A 78 -7.81 -2.82 -13.41
CA ILE A 78 -8.41 -1.60 -12.87
C ILE A 78 -9.49 -1.87 -11.81
N ALA A 79 -10.30 -2.92 -11.99
CA ALA A 79 -11.34 -3.30 -11.04
C ALA A 79 -10.75 -3.84 -9.73
N ASP A 80 -9.70 -4.66 -9.81
CA ASP A 80 -8.99 -5.18 -8.65
C ASP A 80 -8.27 -4.06 -7.89
N VAL A 81 -7.65 -3.12 -8.61
CA VAL A 81 -7.01 -1.95 -8.01
C VAL A 81 -8.03 -1.06 -7.30
N ASP A 82 -9.18 -0.78 -7.91
CA ASP A 82 -10.23 0.04 -7.29
C ASP A 82 -10.79 -0.62 -6.01
N ASN A 83 -11.03 -1.93 -6.04
CA ASN A 83 -11.44 -2.70 -4.87
C ASN A 83 -10.37 -2.68 -3.75
N ALA A 84 -9.11 -2.96 -4.11
CA ALA A 84 -7.98 -2.92 -3.18
C ALA A 84 -7.84 -1.55 -2.49
N VAL A 85 -7.91 -0.47 -3.28
CA VAL A 85 -7.80 0.91 -2.79
C VAL A 85 -9.00 1.24 -1.89
N THR A 86 -10.21 0.82 -2.24
CA THR A 86 -11.41 1.04 -1.42
C THR A 86 -11.27 0.38 -0.05
N VAL A 87 -10.97 -0.92 -0.02
CA VAL A 87 -10.82 -1.69 1.24
C VAL A 87 -9.67 -1.16 2.10
N ALA A 88 -8.52 -0.81 1.50
CA ALA A 88 -7.42 -0.19 2.25
C ALA A 88 -7.81 1.17 2.82
N SER A 89 -8.55 1.98 2.05
CA SER A 89 -8.98 3.31 2.48
C SER A 89 -9.98 3.25 3.62
N ASP A 90 -10.94 2.33 3.58
CA ASP A 90 -11.91 2.11 4.65
C ASP A 90 -11.18 1.67 5.93
N SER A 91 -10.25 0.72 5.80
CA SER A 91 -9.40 0.25 6.91
C SER A 91 -8.62 1.36 7.61
N ALA A 92 -8.06 2.31 6.85
CA ALA A 92 -7.34 3.45 7.42
C ALA A 92 -8.29 4.57 7.89
N GLY A 93 -9.40 4.76 7.19
CA GLY A 93 -10.42 5.77 7.44
C GLY A 93 -11.20 5.53 8.72
N GLU A 94 -11.53 4.27 9.05
CA GLU A 94 -12.13 3.87 10.32
C GLU A 94 -11.33 4.36 11.54
N LYS A 95 -10.01 4.52 11.38
CA LYS A 95 -9.10 4.98 12.43
C LYS A 95 -8.79 6.48 12.35
N GLY A 96 -9.33 7.19 11.36
CA GLY A 96 -8.99 8.58 11.08
C GLY A 96 -7.55 8.78 10.60
N LEU A 97 -6.91 7.73 10.06
CA LEU A 97 -5.50 7.75 9.65
C LEU A 97 -5.32 7.74 8.12
N LEU A 98 -6.40 7.77 7.35
CA LEU A 98 -6.33 7.96 5.90
C LEU A 98 -5.91 9.40 5.58
N VAL A 99 -4.87 9.57 4.77
CA VAL A 99 -4.45 10.87 4.24
C VAL A 99 -5.06 11.10 2.87
N HIS A 100 -4.84 10.16 1.94
CA HIS A 100 -5.35 10.26 0.57
C HIS A 100 -5.40 8.89 -0.11
N ARG A 101 -6.22 8.75 -1.15
CA ARG A 101 -6.25 7.58 -2.03
C ARG A 101 -6.31 7.98 -3.49
N ALA A 102 -5.67 7.22 -4.37
CA ALA A 102 -5.69 7.46 -5.80
C ALA A 102 -5.74 6.14 -6.57
N VAL A 103 -6.52 6.11 -7.65
CA VAL A 103 -6.52 5.05 -8.65
C VAL A 103 -6.11 5.66 -9.99
N ILE A 104 -5.09 5.09 -10.61
CA ILE A 104 -4.49 5.60 -11.84
C ILE A 104 -4.54 4.47 -12.88
N PRO A 105 -5.52 4.46 -13.81
CA PRO A 105 -5.74 3.33 -14.69
C PRO A 105 -4.61 3.05 -15.69
N ARG A 106 -3.98 4.11 -16.20
CA ARG A 106 -2.87 4.05 -17.16
C ARG A 106 -1.86 5.14 -16.82
N PRO A 107 -1.06 4.98 -15.75
CA PRO A 107 -0.07 5.98 -15.35
C PRO A 107 0.91 6.20 -16.50
N HIS A 108 1.32 7.45 -16.74
CA HIS A 108 2.35 7.78 -17.74
C HIS A 108 3.67 7.05 -17.43
N ASP A 109 4.51 6.81 -18.44
CA ASP A 109 5.74 5.99 -18.32
C ASP A 109 6.65 6.44 -17.18
N ALA A 110 6.93 7.74 -17.13
CA ALA A 110 7.73 8.35 -16.06
C ALA A 110 7.11 8.13 -14.67
N LEU A 111 5.79 8.21 -14.56
CA LEU A 111 5.09 7.97 -13.29
C LEU A 111 5.12 6.48 -12.93
N TRP A 112 4.99 5.59 -13.91
CA TRP A 112 5.07 4.15 -13.69
C TRP A 112 6.42 3.76 -13.10
N GLN A 113 7.52 4.21 -13.71
CA GLN A 113 8.88 3.95 -13.18
C GLN A 113 9.02 4.44 -11.74
N GLN A 114 8.60 5.69 -11.45
CA GLN A 114 8.68 6.24 -10.10
C GLN A 114 7.81 5.47 -9.08
N LEU A 115 6.67 4.94 -9.48
CA LEU A 115 5.80 4.18 -8.58
C LEU A 115 6.35 2.77 -8.31
N MET A 116 6.93 2.13 -9.33
CA MET A 116 7.35 0.72 -9.28
C MET A 116 8.78 0.50 -8.78
N GLU A 117 9.70 1.44 -9.01
CA GLU A 117 11.15 1.22 -8.78
C GLU A 117 11.69 2.01 -7.58
N GLY A 118 10.97 3.04 -7.12
CA GLY A 118 11.36 3.86 -5.96
C GLY A 118 12.28 5.02 -6.34
#